data_AF-A0A2N1XZ20-F1
#
_entry.id   AF-A0A2N1XZ20-F1
#
_cell.length_a   1.000
_cell.length_b   1.000
_cell.length_c   1.000
_cell.angle_alpha   90.00
_cell.angle_beta   90.00
_cell.angle_gamma   90.00
#
_symmetry.space_group_name_H-M   'P 1'
#
loop_
_entity.id
_entity.type
_entity.pdbx_description
1 polymer ?
#
loop_
_entity_poly.entity_id
_entity_poly.type
_entity_poly.pdbx_seq_one_letter_code
_entity_poly.pdbx_strand_id
1 'polypeptide(L)'
;MTKQLDAGTAAASRSDSWPATNRNRIGVMRYQGKIVEWNDARGFGFVVPNGGGEKVFLHVSALLHTQQRPRVNDAVIYEVHNDAQGRAQAINGKLLVTTPSGRVVNGRARRASHRGSGLAALWRGALFVALVVIAITLWRNTDLTSALVERASPKPAASLMLSPSRPQFSCLGKTRCPQMSSCAEATFYLRHCPGTQIDGDGDGVPCEDQLCGH
;
A
#
# COMPACT_ATOMS: atom_id res chain seq x y z
N MET A 1 5.11 81.64 29.33
CA MET A 1 4.66 81.54 30.74
C MET A 1 3.19 81.14 30.69
N THR A 2 2.69 80.00 31.15
CA THR A 2 3.19 78.94 32.03
C THR A 2 2.18 77.80 31.94
N LYS A 3 2.69 76.57 32.07
CA LYS A 3 2.03 75.38 32.64
C LYS A 3 0.80 74.81 31.93
N GLN A 4 1.03 73.73 31.19
CA GLN A 4 0.05 72.69 30.91
C GLN A 4 0.38 71.48 31.81
N LEU A 5 -0.67 70.98 32.45
CA LEU A 5 -0.68 70.05 33.58
C LEU A 5 -0.42 68.60 33.17
N ASP A 6 0.10 67.85 34.15
CA ASP A 6 0.41 66.43 34.14
C ASP A 6 -0.80 65.53 33.89
N ALA A 7 -0.59 64.41 33.20
CA ALA A 7 -1.44 63.22 33.31
C ALA A 7 -0.61 61.97 33.04
N GLY A 8 -0.04 61.40 34.11
CA GLY A 8 0.33 59.99 34.15
C GLY A 8 -0.88 59.16 34.55
N THR A 9 -1.23 58.13 33.78
CA THR A 9 -2.06 57.00 34.26
C THR A 9 -1.71 55.77 33.44
N ALA A 10 -1.22 54.76 34.15
CA ALA A 10 -0.92 53.43 33.68
C ALA A 10 -2.17 52.73 33.12
N ALA A 11 -2.06 52.08 31.96
CA ALA A 11 -3.04 51.13 31.47
C ALA A 11 -2.43 49.73 31.42
N ALA A 12 -3.11 48.82 32.11
CA ALA A 12 -2.70 47.49 32.48
C ALA A 12 -2.73 46.48 31.33
N SER A 13 -1.84 45.50 31.43
CA SER A 13 -1.92 44.18 30.81
C SER A 13 -3.17 43.41 31.26
N ARG A 14 -3.96 42.87 30.31
CA ARG A 14 -4.93 41.75 30.41
C ARG A 14 -5.17 41.28 28.97
N SER A 15 -4.67 40.15 28.48
CA SER A 15 -5.15 38.78 28.69
C SER A 15 -6.66 38.59 28.46
N ASP A 16 -7.21 39.06 27.35
CA ASP A 16 -8.59 38.74 26.96
C ASP A 16 -8.61 37.75 25.80
N SER A 17 -8.64 36.48 26.22
CA SER A 17 -9.47 35.40 25.69
C SER A 17 -10.17 35.65 24.35
N TRP A 18 -9.79 34.85 23.35
CA TRP A 18 -10.62 34.61 22.17
C TRP A 18 -12.03 34.21 22.61
N PRO A 19 -13.10 34.81 22.03
CA PRO A 19 -14.44 34.33 22.29
C PRO A 19 -14.56 32.93 21.70
N ALA A 20 -14.67 31.93 22.60
CA ALA A 20 -15.16 30.63 22.25
C ALA A 20 -16.48 30.85 21.50
N THR A 21 -16.49 30.54 20.20
CA THR A 21 -17.71 30.56 19.42
C THR A 21 -18.65 29.57 20.08
N ASN A 22 -19.61 30.12 20.83
CA ASN A 22 -20.73 29.41 21.41
C ASN A 22 -21.62 28.96 20.24
N ARG A 23 -21.14 27.93 19.53
CA ARG A 23 -21.81 27.31 18.40
C ARG A 23 -22.93 26.46 18.98
N ASN A 24 -24.02 27.15 19.26
CA ASN A 24 -25.37 26.69 19.00
C ASN A 24 -25.68 25.29 19.52
N ARG A 25 -26.16 25.21 20.76
CA ARG A 25 -26.84 24.05 21.35
C ARG A 25 -28.22 23.81 20.72
N ILE A 26 -28.36 23.88 19.39
CA ILE A 26 -29.47 23.18 18.74
C ILE A 26 -29.10 21.70 18.85
N GLY A 27 -29.78 20.99 19.75
CA GLY A 27 -29.51 19.59 20.01
C GLY A 27 -29.60 18.79 18.73
N VAL A 28 -28.44 18.52 18.11
CA VAL A 28 -28.39 17.60 16.97
C VAL A 28 -28.77 16.24 17.52
N MET A 29 -29.87 15.69 17.04
CA MET A 29 -30.34 14.37 17.44
C MET A 29 -29.33 13.34 16.99
N ARG A 30 -28.61 12.78 17.95
CA ARG A 30 -27.65 11.70 17.74
C ARG A 30 -28.35 10.37 17.88
N TYR A 31 -28.10 9.50 16.93
CA TYR A 31 -28.58 8.14 16.89
C TYR A 31 -27.42 7.20 17.20
N GLN A 32 -27.74 6.09 17.84
CA GLN A 32 -26.81 4.98 18.01
C GLN A 32 -27.34 3.80 17.21
N GLY A 33 -26.44 3.13 16.51
CA GLY A 33 -26.77 1.96 15.72
C GLY A 33 -25.60 1.00 15.59
N LYS A 34 -25.82 -0.07 14.84
CA LYS A 34 -24.80 -1.06 14.49
C LYS A 34 -24.57 -1.12 12.99
N ILE A 35 -23.32 -1.23 12.59
CA ILE A 35 -22.96 -1.45 11.19
C ILE A 35 -23.41 -2.86 10.81
N VAL A 36 -24.35 -3.00 9.87
CA VAL A 36 -24.84 -4.31 9.41
C VAL A 36 -24.11 -4.80 8.17
N GLU A 37 -23.60 -3.86 7.37
CA GLU A 37 -22.90 -4.13 6.12
C GLU A 37 -21.74 -3.16 5.99
N TRP A 38 -20.58 -3.65 5.56
CA TRP A 38 -19.39 -2.83 5.33
C TRP A 38 -18.60 -3.34 4.13
N ASN A 39 -18.29 -2.44 3.20
CA ASN A 39 -17.38 -2.69 2.10
C ASN A 39 -16.08 -1.91 2.33
N ASP A 40 -15.03 -2.62 2.73
CA ASP A 40 -13.75 -2.02 3.09
C ASP A 40 -12.95 -1.48 1.89
N ALA A 41 -13.13 -2.09 0.71
CA ALA A 41 -12.47 -1.66 -0.53
C ALA A 41 -13.02 -0.33 -1.04
N ARG A 42 -14.34 -0.11 -0.89
CA ARG A 42 -15.01 1.12 -1.31
C ARG A 42 -15.23 2.13 -0.17
N GLY A 43 -15.00 1.73 1.08
CA GLY A 43 -15.07 2.61 2.25
C GLY A 43 -16.49 3.07 2.62
N PHE A 44 -17.51 2.25 2.41
CA PHE A 44 -18.88 2.57 2.83
C PHE A 44 -19.61 1.35 3.39
N GLY A 45 -20.70 1.62 4.10
CA GLY A 45 -21.57 0.60 4.66
C GLY A 45 -22.92 1.15 5.05
N PHE A 46 -23.67 0.33 5.79
CA PHE A 46 -25.00 0.66 6.27
C PHE A 46 -25.11 0.43 7.77
N VAL A 47 -25.78 1.35 8.45
CA VAL A 47 -26.02 1.31 9.89
C VAL A 47 -27.51 1.14 10.15
N VAL A 48 -27.87 0.22 11.03
CA VAL A 48 -29.23 0.09 11.53
C VAL A 48 -29.32 0.78 12.91
N PRO A 49 -30.23 1.75 13.11
CA PRO A 49 -30.45 2.35 14.42
C PRO A 49 -30.85 1.29 15.47
N ASN A 50 -30.45 1.47 16.73
CA ASN A 50 -30.77 0.53 17.81
C ASN A 50 -32.28 0.37 18.06
N GLY A 51 -33.09 1.38 17.74
CA GLY A 51 -34.55 1.32 17.81
C GLY A 51 -35.22 0.61 16.62
N GLY A 52 -34.42 0.02 15.72
CA GLY A 52 -34.90 -0.40 14.41
C GLY A 52 -35.16 0.78 13.48
N GLY A 53 -35.58 0.49 12.25
CA GLY A 53 -35.85 1.49 11.22
C GLY A 53 -35.11 1.24 9.92
N GLU A 54 -35.13 2.24 9.05
CA GLU A 54 -34.43 2.19 7.77
C GLU A 54 -32.91 2.21 7.96
N LYS A 55 -32.21 1.51 7.06
CA LYS A 55 -30.75 1.51 7.02
C LYS A 55 -30.26 2.91 6.63
N VAL A 56 -29.35 3.45 7.41
CA VAL A 56 -28.71 4.74 7.14
C VAL A 56 -27.38 4.48 6.45
N PHE A 57 -27.15 5.18 5.34
CA PHE A 57 -25.90 5.07 4.60
C PHE A 57 -24.75 5.70 5.40
N LEU A 58 -23.63 5.00 5.53
CA LEU A 58 -22.44 5.46 6.25
C LEU A 58 -21.22 5.37 5.34
N HIS A 59 -20.57 6.52 5.08
CA HIS A 59 -19.29 6.58 4.40
C HIS A 59 -18.13 6.67 5.40
N VAL A 60 -16.96 6.13 5.07
CA VAL A 60 -15.77 6.19 5.94
C VAL A 60 -15.35 7.62 6.27
N SER A 61 -15.51 8.56 5.34
CA SER A 61 -15.21 9.97 5.57
C SER A 61 -16.15 10.65 6.56
N ALA A 62 -17.34 10.09 6.78
CA ALA A 62 -18.27 10.60 7.78
C ALA A 62 -17.87 10.20 9.21
N LEU A 63 -16.93 9.26 9.35
CA LEU A 63 -16.42 8.80 10.65
C LEU A 63 -15.27 9.70 11.13
N LEU A 64 -15.52 10.40 12.23
CA LEU A 64 -14.56 11.27 12.88
C LEU A 64 -13.60 10.45 13.75
N HIS A 65 -12.32 10.83 13.76
CA HIS A 65 -11.28 10.32 14.67
C HIS A 65 -11.15 8.78 14.70
N THR A 66 -11.37 8.14 13.56
CA THR A 66 -11.33 6.68 13.44
C THR A 66 -9.89 6.21 13.19
N GLN A 67 -9.29 5.54 14.17
CA GLN A 67 -7.97 4.88 14.06
C GLN A 67 -8.07 3.41 13.60
N GLN A 68 -9.28 2.85 13.57
CA GLN A 68 -9.56 1.46 13.24
C GLN A 68 -10.58 1.38 12.12
N ARG A 69 -10.33 0.56 11.09
CA ARG A 69 -11.31 0.36 10.01
C ARG A 69 -12.62 -0.22 10.58
N PRO A 70 -13.78 0.38 10.28
CA PRO A 70 -15.07 -0.11 10.75
C PRO A 70 -15.34 -1.53 10.29
N ARG A 71 -16.03 -2.31 11.12
CA ARG A 71 -16.41 -3.68 10.81
C ARG A 71 -17.91 -3.86 11.01
N VAL A 72 -18.44 -4.90 10.37
CA VAL A 72 -19.79 -5.38 10.64
C VAL A 72 -19.92 -5.70 12.13
N ASN A 73 -21.06 -5.32 12.71
CA ASN A 73 -21.44 -5.37 14.12
C ASN A 73 -20.81 -4.33 15.05
N ASP A 74 -19.96 -3.44 14.55
CA ASP A 74 -19.47 -2.33 15.39
C ASP A 74 -20.61 -1.36 15.72
N ALA A 75 -20.62 -0.88 16.96
CA ALA A 75 -21.54 0.16 17.38
C ALA A 75 -21.01 1.53 16.97
N VAL A 76 -21.89 2.40 16.46
CA VAL A 76 -21.55 3.74 16.01
C VAL A 76 -22.59 4.73 16.52
N ILE A 77 -22.13 5.89 16.99
CA ILE A 77 -22.99 7.05 17.24
C ILE A 77 -22.85 7.97 16.06
N TYR A 78 -23.95 8.43 15.50
CA TYR A 78 -23.96 9.28 14.30
C TYR A 78 -25.15 10.23 14.33
N GLU A 79 -25.11 11.22 13.47
CA GLU A 79 -26.21 12.14 13.23
C GLU A 79 -26.81 11.79 11.87
N VAL A 80 -28.13 11.84 11.73
CA VAL A 80 -28.81 11.58 10.44
C VAL A 80 -29.01 12.89 9.71
N HIS A 81 -28.54 12.95 8.48
CA HIS A 81 -28.74 14.04 7.56
C HIS A 81 -29.32 13.50 6.25
N ASN A 82 -30.36 14.14 5.73
CA ASN A 82 -30.95 13.74 4.45
C ASN A 82 -30.21 14.44 3.31
N ASP A 83 -29.81 13.71 2.28
CA ASP A 83 -29.22 14.33 1.08
C ASP A 83 -30.27 15.11 0.26
N ALA A 84 -29.83 15.77 -0.81
CA ALA A 84 -30.72 16.50 -1.72
C ALA A 84 -31.79 15.61 -2.37
N GLN A 85 -31.60 14.29 -2.33
CA GLN A 85 -32.48 13.25 -2.86
C GLN A 85 -33.34 12.61 -1.77
N GLY A 86 -33.26 13.09 -0.52
CA GLY A 86 -34.07 12.61 0.61
C GLY A 86 -33.58 11.31 1.26
N ARG A 87 -32.39 10.79 0.90
CA ARG A 87 -31.86 9.56 1.51
C ARG A 87 -31.15 9.87 2.83
N ALA A 88 -31.40 9.03 3.82
CA ALA A 88 -30.77 9.15 5.13
C ALA A 88 -29.27 8.79 5.08
N GLN A 89 -28.41 9.75 5.40
CA GLN A 89 -26.96 9.59 5.48
C GLN A 89 -26.46 9.91 6.89
N ALA A 90 -25.53 9.08 7.37
CA ALA A 90 -24.88 9.27 8.65
C ALA A 90 -23.73 10.29 8.49
N ILE A 91 -23.74 11.32 9.34
CA ILE A 91 -22.69 12.32 9.44
C ILE A 91 -22.15 12.39 10.88
N ASN A 92 -20.96 12.94 11.06
CA ASN A 92 -20.28 13.07 12.36
C ASN A 92 -20.24 11.76 13.15
N GLY A 93 -20.06 10.64 12.45
CA GLY A 93 -20.08 9.32 13.03
C GLY A 93 -18.86 9.08 13.92
N LYS A 94 -19.05 8.40 15.05
CA LYS A 94 -17.99 7.99 15.96
C LYS A 94 -18.14 6.51 16.26
N LEU A 95 -17.11 5.74 15.92
CA LEU A 95 -17.05 4.33 16.25
C LEU A 95 -16.96 4.18 17.78
N LEU A 96 -17.93 3.48 18.36
CA LEU A 96 -17.86 3.03 19.73
C LEU A 96 -17.05 1.76 19.74
N VAL A 97 -15.72 1.91 19.83
CA VAL A 97 -14.84 0.78 20.11
C VAL A 97 -15.28 0.24 21.46
N THR A 98 -16.03 -0.85 21.42
CA THR A 98 -16.35 -1.61 22.61
C THR A 98 -15.13 -2.46 22.86
N THR A 99 -14.04 -1.83 23.31
CA THR A 99 -12.91 -2.56 23.85
C THR A 99 -13.53 -3.39 24.98
N PRO A 100 -13.50 -4.74 24.94
CA PRO A 100 -13.78 -5.48 26.15
C PRO A 100 -12.82 -4.92 27.20
N SER A 101 -13.40 -4.26 28.21
CA SER A 101 -12.70 -3.70 29.34
C SER A 101 -11.77 -4.79 29.88
N GLY A 102 -10.46 -4.55 29.84
CA GLY A 102 -9.49 -5.51 30.36
C GLY A 102 -8.15 -5.61 29.63
N ARG A 103 -7.50 -4.49 29.30
CA ARG A 103 -6.03 -4.45 29.41
C ARG A 103 -5.55 -3.03 29.65
N VAL A 104 -5.48 -2.69 30.93
CA VAL A 104 -4.62 -1.62 31.44
C VAL A 104 -3.19 -1.97 31.03
N VAL A 105 -2.68 -1.37 29.96
CA VAL A 105 -1.25 -1.42 29.65
C VAL A 105 -0.59 -0.34 30.49
N ASN A 106 -0.41 -0.65 31.79
CA ASN A 106 0.48 0.12 32.63
C ASN A 106 1.90 -0.11 32.14
N GLY A 107 2.49 0.93 31.56
CA GLY A 107 3.91 1.00 31.29
C GLY A 107 4.69 0.90 32.60
N ARG A 108 5.25 -0.27 32.87
CA ARG A 108 6.47 -0.44 33.67
C ARG A 108 7.20 -1.67 33.19
N ALA A 109 8.42 -1.43 32.72
CA ALA A 109 9.39 -2.46 32.42
C ALA A 109 9.45 -3.48 33.57
N ARG A 110 9.12 -4.73 33.27
CA ARG A 110 9.67 -5.88 33.99
C ARG A 110 10.20 -6.85 32.95
N ARG A 111 11.53 -6.97 32.94
CA ARG A 111 12.26 -8.10 32.37
C ARG A 111 11.68 -9.41 32.93
N ALA A 112 11.91 -10.46 32.15
CA ALA A 112 11.83 -11.87 32.50
C ALA A 112 10.42 -12.47 32.53
N SER A 113 10.10 -13.22 31.47
CA SER A 113 10.11 -14.69 31.53
C SER A 113 9.49 -15.22 30.23
N HIS A 114 10.36 -15.53 29.26
CA HIS A 114 9.97 -16.29 28.09
C HIS A 114 9.85 -17.77 28.52
N ARG A 115 8.66 -18.14 29.01
CA ARG A 115 8.15 -19.51 29.17
C ARG A 115 6.71 -19.45 28.66
N GLY A 116 6.25 -20.10 27.61
CA GLY A 116 6.80 -20.99 26.59
C GLY A 116 5.58 -21.43 25.75
N SER A 117 5.69 -21.38 24.43
CA SER A 117 4.99 -22.30 23.51
C SER A 117 5.84 -22.38 22.25
N GLY A 118 7.00 -23.03 22.45
CA GLY A 118 8.11 -23.10 21.53
C GLY A 118 7.99 -24.25 20.54
N LEU A 119 6.97 -24.25 19.68
CA LEU A 119 6.88 -25.23 18.59
C LEU A 119 6.60 -24.64 17.20
N ALA A 120 6.55 -23.32 17.02
CA ALA A 120 6.39 -22.71 15.69
C ALA A 120 7.61 -21.89 15.22
N ALA A 121 8.48 -21.46 16.13
CA ALA A 121 9.69 -20.71 15.80
C ALA A 121 10.91 -21.61 15.53
N LEU A 122 10.92 -22.83 16.08
CA LEU A 122 12.01 -23.79 15.87
C LEU A 122 11.95 -24.44 14.48
N TRP A 123 10.79 -24.50 13.82
CA TRP A 123 10.70 -25.05 12.46
C TRP A 123 11.41 -24.16 11.45
N ARG A 124 11.37 -22.84 11.62
CA ARG A 124 12.05 -21.92 10.70
C ARG A 124 13.57 -21.94 10.88
N GLY A 125 14.05 -22.01 12.12
CA GLY A 125 15.48 -22.12 12.41
C GLY A 125 16.06 -23.49 12.10
N ALA A 126 15.40 -24.58 12.52
CA ALA A 126 15.88 -25.94 12.28
C ALA A 126 15.84 -26.31 10.79
N LEU A 127 14.87 -25.81 10.02
CA LEU A 127 14.81 -26.06 8.57
C LEU A 127 15.89 -25.27 7.82
N PHE A 128 16.24 -24.06 8.28
CA PHE A 128 17.39 -23.32 7.75
C PHE A 128 18.72 -24.02 8.07
N VAL A 129 18.92 -24.45 9.32
CA VAL A 129 20.12 -25.20 9.72
C VAL A 129 20.18 -26.54 8.99
N ALA A 130 19.07 -27.26 8.84
CA ALA A 130 19.01 -28.50 8.07
C ALA A 130 19.32 -28.26 6.58
N LEU A 131 18.77 -27.21 5.96
CA LEU A 131 19.10 -26.86 4.57
C LEU A 131 20.58 -26.50 4.41
N VAL A 132 21.17 -25.77 5.35
CA VAL A 132 22.60 -25.41 5.32
C VAL A 132 23.47 -26.66 5.52
N VAL A 133 23.13 -27.56 6.44
CA VAL A 133 23.84 -28.83 6.64
C VAL A 133 23.67 -29.75 5.42
N ILE A 134 22.48 -29.80 4.82
CA ILE A 134 22.23 -30.56 3.57
C ILE A 134 23.04 -29.96 2.42
N ALA A 135 23.09 -28.63 2.27
CA ALA A 135 23.91 -27.99 1.25
C ALA A 135 25.41 -28.26 1.45
N ILE A 136 25.91 -28.18 2.69
CA ILE A 136 27.31 -28.47 3.03
C ILE A 136 27.63 -29.95 2.81
N THR A 137 26.74 -30.87 3.21
CA THR A 137 26.93 -32.30 3.00
C THR A 137 26.86 -32.67 1.53
N LEU A 138 25.97 -32.06 0.74
CA LEU A 138 25.94 -32.22 -0.71
C LEU A 138 27.22 -31.67 -1.34
N TRP A 139 27.69 -30.48 -0.97
CA TRP A 139 28.97 -29.93 -1.48
C TRP A 139 30.19 -30.75 -1.08
N ARG A 140 30.15 -31.45 0.05
CA ARG A 140 31.24 -32.35 0.49
C ARG A 140 31.13 -33.76 -0.07
N ASN A 141 29.95 -34.18 -0.50
CA ASN A 141 29.66 -35.54 -0.95
C ASN A 141 29.41 -35.63 -2.48
N THR A 142 29.54 -34.51 -3.20
CA THR A 142 29.57 -34.46 -4.68
C THR A 142 30.86 -35.03 -5.30
N ASP A 143 31.63 -35.82 -4.55
CA ASP A 143 32.70 -36.69 -5.08
C ASP A 143 32.23 -38.14 -5.36
N LEU A 144 30.95 -38.50 -5.10
CA LEU A 144 30.46 -39.89 -5.28
C LEU A 144 29.48 -40.12 -6.44
N THR A 145 29.16 -39.10 -7.24
CA THR A 145 28.31 -39.25 -8.43
C THR A 145 29.09 -39.28 -9.75
N SER A 146 30.41 -39.35 -9.70
CA SER A 146 31.29 -39.43 -10.86
C SER A 146 31.57 -40.86 -11.37
N ALA A 147 31.19 -41.92 -10.62
CA ALA A 147 31.61 -43.29 -10.94
C ALA A 147 30.68 -44.12 -11.88
N LEU A 148 29.49 -43.63 -12.25
CA LEU A 148 28.57 -44.38 -13.15
C LEU A 148 28.24 -43.66 -14.48
N VAL A 149 28.76 -42.46 -14.71
CA VAL A 149 28.61 -41.74 -15.99
C VAL A 149 29.81 -41.95 -16.91
N GLU A 150 30.81 -42.72 -16.47
CA GLU A 150 31.97 -43.13 -17.28
C GLU A 150 31.65 -44.31 -18.21
N ARG A 151 30.65 -44.14 -19.09
CA ARG A 151 30.59 -44.95 -20.32
C ARG A 151 29.95 -44.30 -21.53
N ALA A 152 29.56 -43.02 -21.46
CA ALA A 152 29.07 -42.32 -22.64
C ALA A 152 29.85 -41.01 -22.85
N SER A 153 31.15 -41.15 -23.10
CA SER A 153 31.90 -40.15 -23.86
C SER A 153 31.51 -40.30 -25.34
N PRO A 154 31.19 -39.19 -26.03
CA PRO A 154 32.03 -38.84 -27.17
C PRO A 154 32.83 -37.56 -26.93
N LYS A 155 34.07 -37.60 -27.42
CA LYS A 155 35.14 -36.60 -27.32
C LYS A 155 34.77 -35.20 -27.88
N PRO A 156 35.55 -34.17 -27.49
CA PRO A 156 35.14 -32.78 -27.43
C PRO A 156 35.60 -31.96 -28.64
N ALA A 157 34.95 -30.83 -28.86
CA ALA A 157 35.58 -29.70 -29.56
C ALA A 157 34.99 -28.37 -29.06
N ALA A 158 35.90 -27.52 -28.60
CA ALA A 158 35.81 -26.06 -28.61
C ALA A 158 34.75 -25.38 -27.72
N SER A 159 35.20 -25.03 -26.51
CA SER A 159 35.39 -23.65 -26.05
C SER A 159 34.34 -22.56 -26.39
N LEU A 160 34.05 -21.78 -25.33
CA LEU A 160 33.80 -20.34 -25.28
C LEU A 160 32.33 -19.86 -25.11
N MET A 161 32.12 -19.26 -23.94
CA MET A 161 31.47 -17.96 -23.71
C MET A 161 29.96 -17.93 -23.45
N LEU A 162 29.63 -17.13 -22.44
CA LEU A 162 28.32 -16.53 -22.14
C LEU A 162 27.49 -16.31 -23.40
N SER A 163 26.31 -16.92 -23.47
CA SER A 163 25.29 -16.52 -24.43
C SER A 163 24.25 -15.67 -23.71
N PRO A 164 24.10 -14.36 -24.00
CA PRO A 164 22.93 -13.63 -23.56
C PRO A 164 21.73 -14.24 -24.29
N SER A 165 20.67 -14.56 -23.55
CA SER A 165 19.41 -15.05 -24.12
C SER A 165 18.94 -14.04 -25.18
N ARG A 166 18.96 -14.44 -26.45
CA ARG A 166 18.53 -13.59 -27.57
C ARG A 166 17.03 -13.27 -27.39
N PRO A 167 16.61 -11.98 -27.41
CA PRO A 167 15.20 -11.64 -27.41
C PRO A 167 14.53 -12.16 -28.70
N GLN A 168 13.41 -12.86 -28.54
CA GLN A 168 12.58 -13.33 -29.65
C GLN A 168 11.66 -12.19 -30.11
N PHE A 169 12.03 -11.52 -31.20
CA PHE A 169 11.19 -10.47 -31.80
C PHE A 169 10.27 -11.09 -32.88
N SER A 170 9.08 -10.52 -33.07
CA SER A 170 8.09 -10.98 -34.06
C SER A 170 7.35 -9.77 -34.62
N CYS A 171 6.88 -9.85 -35.87
CA CYS A 171 6.19 -8.74 -36.54
C CYS A 171 4.78 -8.51 -35.97
N LEU A 172 4.67 -7.62 -34.98
CA LEU A 172 3.40 -7.25 -34.32
C LEU A 172 2.71 -6.04 -34.97
N GLY A 173 3.03 -5.75 -36.24
CA GLY A 173 2.44 -4.62 -36.98
C GLY A 173 2.92 -3.24 -36.54
N LYS A 174 4.02 -3.15 -35.78
CA LYS A 174 4.68 -1.89 -35.45
C LYS A 174 5.38 -1.33 -36.69
N THR A 175 5.19 -0.03 -36.97
CA THR A 175 5.74 0.62 -38.18
C THR A 175 6.48 1.92 -37.92
N ARG A 176 6.46 2.45 -36.68
CA ARG A 176 7.06 3.74 -36.29
C ARG A 176 7.94 3.59 -35.05
N CYS A 177 8.94 4.47 -34.91
CA CYS A 177 9.94 4.41 -33.84
C CYS A 177 9.40 4.40 -32.40
N PRO A 178 8.37 5.20 -32.02
CA PRO A 178 7.86 5.20 -30.66
C PRO A 178 7.22 3.87 -30.21
N GLN A 179 6.97 2.94 -31.14
CA GLN A 179 6.39 1.64 -30.85
C GLN A 179 7.45 0.58 -30.48
N MET A 180 8.72 0.86 -30.76
CA MET A 180 9.84 -0.05 -30.53
C MET A 180 10.44 0.19 -29.14
N SER A 181 10.82 -0.88 -28.45
CA SER A 181 11.34 -0.81 -27.07
C SER A 181 12.87 -0.85 -26.97
N SER A 182 13.55 -1.19 -28.05
CA SER A 182 15.01 -1.26 -28.11
C SER A 182 15.54 -1.12 -29.53
N CYS A 183 16.81 -0.69 -29.67
CA CYS A 183 17.50 -0.65 -30.95
C CYS A 183 17.51 -2.03 -31.63
N ALA A 184 17.80 -3.11 -30.88
CA ALA A 184 17.80 -4.47 -31.41
C ALA A 184 16.43 -4.94 -31.94
N GLU A 185 15.32 -4.51 -31.30
CA GLU A 185 13.97 -4.75 -31.81
C GLU A 185 13.73 -3.96 -33.11
N ALA A 186 14.10 -2.68 -33.15
CA ALA A 186 13.95 -1.84 -34.33
C ALA A 186 14.72 -2.40 -35.54
N THR A 187 15.96 -2.87 -35.34
CA THR A 187 16.77 -3.52 -36.41
C THR A 187 16.19 -4.86 -36.86
N PHE A 188 15.47 -5.58 -35.99
CA PHE A 188 14.77 -6.79 -36.39
C PHE A 188 13.60 -6.45 -37.32
N TYR A 189 12.80 -5.44 -36.97
CA TYR A 189 11.64 -5.02 -37.75
C TYR A 189 12.03 -4.46 -39.12
N LEU A 190 13.10 -3.65 -39.21
CA LEU A 190 13.61 -3.13 -40.48
C LEU A 190 13.99 -4.25 -41.47
N ARG A 191 14.48 -5.39 -40.97
CA ARG A 191 14.96 -6.51 -41.80
C ARG A 191 13.93 -7.61 -42.06
N HIS A 192 12.96 -7.81 -41.16
CA HIS A 192 12.08 -8.99 -41.20
C HIS A 192 10.60 -8.66 -41.37
N CYS A 193 10.19 -7.39 -41.25
CA CYS A 193 8.78 -7.00 -41.29
C CYS A 193 8.49 -6.05 -42.47
N PRO A 194 7.60 -6.42 -43.41
CA PRO A 194 7.26 -5.53 -44.52
C PRO A 194 6.41 -4.33 -44.03
N GLY A 195 6.71 -3.14 -44.56
CA GLY A 195 5.91 -1.92 -44.30
C GLY A 195 6.34 -1.05 -43.11
N THR A 196 7.47 -1.36 -42.46
CA THR A 196 8.07 -0.53 -41.41
C THR A 196 8.78 0.69 -41.98
N GLN A 197 8.43 1.89 -41.51
CA GLN A 197 9.04 3.17 -41.89
C GLN A 197 9.73 3.76 -40.66
N ILE A 198 10.90 3.21 -40.35
CA ILE A 198 11.69 3.50 -39.14
C ILE A 198 13.14 3.90 -39.43
N ASP A 199 13.56 3.76 -40.69
CA ASP A 199 14.84 4.19 -41.24
C ASP A 199 14.53 5.36 -42.19
N GLY A 200 14.86 6.57 -41.75
CA GLY A 200 14.40 7.81 -42.38
C GLY A 200 15.31 8.28 -43.52
N ASP A 201 16.61 8.08 -43.38
CA ASP A 201 17.66 8.45 -44.32
C ASP A 201 18.18 7.25 -45.15
N GLY A 202 17.78 6.03 -44.80
CA GLY A 202 18.03 4.82 -45.58
C GLY A 202 19.43 4.25 -45.38
N ASP A 203 20.07 4.58 -44.27
CA ASP A 203 21.44 4.17 -43.95
C ASP A 203 21.51 2.78 -43.27
N GLY A 204 20.35 2.19 -42.96
CA GLY A 204 20.20 0.90 -42.29
C GLY A 204 20.16 1.00 -40.76
N VAL A 205 20.16 2.19 -40.18
CA VAL A 205 20.06 2.45 -38.74
C VAL A 205 18.64 2.94 -38.40
N PRO A 206 17.78 2.07 -37.83
CA PRO A 206 16.42 2.48 -37.50
C PRO A 206 16.39 3.32 -36.23
N CYS A 207 15.55 4.35 -36.18
CA CYS A 207 15.28 5.12 -34.97
C CYS A 207 16.54 5.73 -34.32
N GLU A 208 17.40 6.33 -35.14
CA GLU A 208 18.60 7.06 -34.73
C GLU A 208 18.34 8.04 -33.57
N ASP A 209 17.28 8.85 -33.63
CA ASP A 209 17.04 9.87 -32.59
C ASP A 209 16.61 9.31 -31.23
N GLN A 210 16.06 8.09 -31.18
CA GLN A 210 15.35 7.59 -29.99
C GLN A 210 15.93 6.30 -29.39
N LEU A 211 16.46 5.40 -30.24
CA LEU A 211 16.83 4.04 -29.82
C LEU A 211 18.26 3.67 -30.21
N CYS A 212 18.66 3.99 -31.44
CA CYS A 212 19.97 3.60 -32.00
C CYS A 212 20.97 4.77 -32.07
N GLY A 213 20.62 5.92 -31.50
CA GLY A 213 21.49 7.10 -31.44
C GLY A 213 22.63 6.91 -30.47
N HIS A 214 23.85 7.12 -30.98
CA HIS A 214 25.09 7.13 -30.20
C HIS A 214 25.62 8.55 -30.06
#